data_AF-A0A6P6MUG3-F1
#
_entry.id   AF-A0A6P6MUG3-F1
#
_cell.length_a   1.000
_cell.length_b   1.000
_cell.length_c   1.000
_cell.angle_alpha   90.00
_cell.angle_beta   90.00
_cell.angle_gamma   90.00
#
_symmetry.space_group_name_H-M   'P 1'
#
loop_
_entity.id
_entity.type
_entity.pdbx_description
1 polymer ?
#
loop_
_entity_poly.entity_id
_entity_poly.type
_entity_poly.pdbx_seq_one_letter_code
_entity_poly.pdbx_strand_id
1 'polypeptide(L)'
;MKYMQIETCTFNKTKPDIIKNLSELKDPARNPAEEAVRVLHSTSVQVRRSGGHHKVMALDVTTGPRDPRAVGQFGQLASVPRDKELDSRRCWSEGFFNVFLSEQIPIDRAIPDTRPQICSENLVHDDLPSTSVIFCYVDEVWSTLLRSVHSVLNRSASHLLKEIILVDDCSTKDYLMEQLDVYMSQFPKVRIIRLKERQGLIRARIAGAAAATGEVLTFLDSHIECNVGWLEPLLERIYLDSKKAVCPVIEVISNKDMSYMLVDNFQRGIFRWPLVFGWSALPKEYIRKNQVKDSDPIRCPVMAGGLFSIDKSYFYELGAYDPGLDVWGGENMEISFKIWMCGGEIEIIPCSHVGHIFRGNNPYKFPKNRVNTVERNLARVAEVWLDEYKELFYGHGYHHLLDKTEIGNLTEQIELRKKKKLKCKSFKWYLENVYPDLDAPLVKAEGLIFSVGTKKCLSLTLQLHLVKDASTEHFLFGSSGKKDYHGTM
;
A
#
# COMPACT_ATOMS: atom_id res chain seq x y z
N MET A 1 -2.70 -39.78 -31.58
CA MET A 1 -1.79 -38.62 -31.67
C MET A 1 -2.46 -37.50 -32.46
N LYS A 2 -3.01 -36.50 -31.78
CA LYS A 2 -3.36 -35.20 -32.36
C LYS A 2 -3.07 -34.14 -31.29
N TYR A 3 -2.17 -33.23 -31.64
CA TYR A 3 -1.67 -32.15 -30.81
C TYR A 3 -2.79 -31.13 -30.54
N MET A 4 -2.92 -30.69 -29.29
CA MET A 4 -3.80 -29.60 -28.88
C MET A 4 -3.06 -28.29 -29.12
N GLN A 5 -3.53 -27.50 -30.09
CA GLN A 5 -3.04 -26.15 -30.36
C GLN A 5 -3.39 -25.23 -29.17
N ILE A 6 -2.36 -24.54 -28.67
CA ILE A 6 -2.50 -23.42 -27.74
C ILE A 6 -2.74 -22.18 -28.61
N GLU A 7 -3.98 -21.71 -28.68
CA GLU A 7 -4.28 -20.39 -29.24
C GLU A 7 -4.08 -19.34 -28.14
N THR A 8 -3.11 -18.46 -28.38
CA THR A 8 -2.87 -17.24 -27.61
C THR A 8 -3.82 -16.15 -28.11
N CYS A 9 -4.36 -15.31 -27.23
CA CYS A 9 -5.20 -14.18 -27.61
C CYS A 9 -4.38 -13.18 -28.44
N THR A 10 -4.55 -13.19 -29.76
CA THR A 10 -3.82 -12.32 -30.70
C THR A 10 -4.45 -10.94 -30.86
N PHE A 11 -3.58 -9.93 -30.80
CA PHE A 11 -3.80 -8.51 -31.13
C PHE A 11 -4.09 -8.28 -32.63
N ASN A 12 -5.05 -7.42 -32.94
CA ASN A 12 -5.25 -6.87 -34.28
C ASN A 12 -4.15 -5.84 -34.60
N LYS A 13 -3.31 -6.14 -35.59
CA LYS A 13 -2.24 -5.25 -36.11
C LYS A 13 -2.78 -4.41 -37.26
N THR A 14 -2.75 -3.09 -37.10
CA THR A 14 -2.75 -2.14 -38.23
C THR A 14 -1.50 -1.27 -38.12
N LYS A 15 -0.58 -1.44 -39.09
CA LYS A 15 0.62 -0.62 -39.29
C LYS A 15 0.24 0.74 -39.90
N PRO A 16 1.09 1.77 -39.68
CA PRO A 16 1.69 2.45 -40.83
C PRO A 16 3.22 2.42 -40.77
N ASP A 17 3.82 2.24 -41.95
CA ASP A 17 5.24 2.42 -42.21
C ASP A 17 5.63 3.90 -42.04
N ILE A 18 6.81 4.17 -41.47
CA ILE A 18 7.82 5.19 -41.86
C ILE A 18 8.98 5.09 -40.85
N ILE A 19 10.12 4.56 -41.28
CA ILE A 19 11.43 4.83 -40.67
C ILE A 19 12.37 5.24 -41.79
N LYS A 20 12.98 6.42 -41.67
CA LYS A 20 14.36 6.63 -42.12
C LYS A 20 15.10 7.60 -41.20
N ASN A 21 16.17 7.05 -40.63
CA ASN A 21 17.45 7.64 -40.25
C ASN A 21 17.48 8.76 -39.21
N LEU A 22 18.19 8.50 -38.11
CA LEU A 22 19.50 9.11 -37.87
C LEU A 22 20.24 8.34 -36.77
N SER A 23 21.28 7.63 -37.22
CA SER A 23 22.40 7.15 -36.42
C SER A 23 23.40 8.29 -36.22
N GLU A 24 23.91 8.42 -35.00
CA GLU A 24 25.31 8.76 -34.63
C GLU A 24 25.36 9.66 -33.39
N LEU A 25 25.80 9.08 -32.26
CA LEU A 25 26.91 9.56 -31.43
C LEU A 25 27.09 8.60 -30.25
N LYS A 26 28.11 7.75 -30.35
CA LYS A 26 28.75 7.05 -29.24
C LYS A 26 29.86 7.96 -28.71
N ASP A 27 29.96 8.14 -27.40
CA ASP A 27 31.11 7.60 -26.67
C ASP A 27 30.89 7.57 -25.14
N PRO A 28 31.53 6.63 -24.41
CA PRO A 28 31.24 6.31 -23.02
C PRO A 28 32.26 6.90 -22.05
N ALA A 29 31.80 7.37 -20.89
CA ALA A 29 32.46 7.30 -19.58
C ALA A 29 31.91 8.40 -18.66
N ARG A 30 31.13 8.01 -17.65
CA ARG A 30 31.20 8.50 -16.26
C ARG A 30 30.02 7.97 -15.44
N ASN A 31 30.34 7.45 -14.27
CA ASN A 31 29.45 6.80 -13.33
C ASN A 31 28.65 7.86 -12.54
N PRO A 32 27.31 7.99 -12.69
CA PRO A 32 26.54 9.07 -12.07
C PRO A 32 26.31 8.90 -10.55
N ALA A 33 26.82 7.83 -9.94
CA ALA A 33 26.48 7.43 -8.58
C ALA A 33 27.32 8.10 -7.46
N GLU A 34 28.39 8.84 -7.80
CA GLU A 34 29.32 9.38 -6.78
C GLU A 34 29.22 10.90 -6.54
N GLU A 35 28.44 11.63 -7.34
CA GLU A 35 28.30 13.10 -7.20
C GLU A 35 27.08 13.54 -6.36
N ALA A 36 26.23 12.61 -5.95
CA ALA A 36 25.01 12.87 -5.18
C ALA A 36 25.24 13.15 -3.66
N VAL A 37 26.48 13.09 -3.17
CA VAL A 37 26.77 13.12 -1.71
C VAL A 37 27.38 14.44 -1.21
N ARG A 38 27.54 15.49 -2.03
CA ARG A 38 28.26 16.71 -1.60
C ARG A 38 27.59 18.07 -1.71
N VAL A 39 26.29 18.17 -2.02
CA VAL A 39 25.61 19.49 -1.99
C VAL A 39 24.25 19.41 -1.30
N LEU A 40 24.25 19.29 0.02
CA LEU A 40 23.10 19.64 0.87
C LEU A 40 23.60 20.26 2.18
N HIS A 41 24.06 21.50 2.12
CA HIS A 41 24.13 22.37 3.29
C HIS A 41 23.49 23.73 3.00
N SER A 42 22.43 23.99 3.76
CA SER A 42 21.79 25.26 4.10
C SER A 42 21.34 26.21 2.99
N THR A 43 20.02 26.29 2.81
CA THR A 43 19.25 27.52 3.08
C THR A 43 17.79 27.14 3.25
N SER A 44 17.28 27.20 4.49
CA SER A 44 15.86 27.14 4.77
C SER A 44 15.21 28.45 4.34
N VAL A 45 14.72 28.51 3.10
CA VAL A 45 13.85 29.60 2.68
C VAL A 45 12.49 29.35 3.34
N GLN A 46 12.20 30.08 4.41
CA GLN A 46 10.84 30.17 4.93
C GLN A 46 10.01 30.94 3.90
N VAL A 47 9.35 30.19 3.00
CA VAL A 47 8.29 30.72 2.15
C VAL A 47 7.18 31.19 3.10
N ARG A 48 6.87 32.49 3.08
CA ARG A 48 5.74 33.04 3.82
C ARG A 48 4.47 32.43 3.24
N ARG A 49 3.90 31.51 4.01
CA ARG A 49 2.65 30.82 3.72
C ARG A 49 1.48 31.80 3.75
N SER A 50 0.63 31.80 2.73
CA SER A 50 -0.53 32.69 2.65
C SER A 50 -1.65 32.14 3.53
N GLY A 51 -2.17 32.92 4.48
CA GLY A 51 -3.21 32.48 5.43
C GLY A 51 -4.62 32.27 4.87
N GLY A 52 -4.76 32.15 3.55
CA GLY A 52 -6.04 31.88 2.89
C GLY A 52 -6.43 30.41 3.01
N HIS A 53 -7.73 30.15 2.92
CA HIS A 53 -8.29 28.81 2.92
C HIS A 53 -9.34 28.70 1.83
N HIS A 54 -9.48 27.51 1.24
CA HIS A 54 -10.53 27.17 0.29
C HIS A 54 -11.23 25.88 0.70
N LYS A 55 -12.44 25.67 0.15
CA LYS A 55 -13.13 24.39 0.28
C LYS A 55 -12.45 23.33 -0.57
N VAL A 56 -12.37 22.10 -0.05
CA VAL A 56 -11.90 20.93 -0.81
C VAL A 56 -12.60 20.86 -2.17
N MET A 57 -11.81 20.76 -3.23
CA MET A 57 -12.30 20.77 -4.59
C MET A 57 -12.95 19.43 -4.97
N ALA A 58 -14.20 19.48 -5.46
CA ALA A 58 -14.86 18.33 -6.09
C ALA A 58 -14.42 18.21 -7.56
N LEU A 59 -13.13 18.03 -7.80
CA LEU A 59 -12.53 17.97 -9.14
C LEU A 59 -12.72 16.59 -9.78
N ASP A 60 -13.24 16.57 -11.02
CA ASP A 60 -13.23 15.41 -11.91
C ASP A 60 -13.11 15.90 -13.37
N VAL A 61 -11.88 16.01 -13.88
CA VAL A 61 -11.57 16.56 -15.20
C VAL A 61 -11.39 15.46 -16.24
N THR A 62 -12.49 14.85 -16.69
CA THR A 62 -12.41 13.92 -17.82
C THR A 62 -12.22 14.63 -19.15
N THR A 63 -11.48 13.99 -20.04
CA THR A 63 -11.14 14.52 -21.37
C THR A 63 -12.32 14.49 -22.35
N GLY A 64 -13.41 13.80 -22.02
CA GLY A 64 -14.65 13.79 -22.80
C GLY A 64 -15.88 13.43 -21.97
N PRO A 65 -17.10 13.55 -22.55
CA PRO A 65 -18.32 13.08 -21.92
C PRO A 65 -18.29 11.56 -21.73
N ARG A 66 -18.54 11.10 -20.51
CA ARG A 66 -18.65 9.67 -20.20
C ARG A 66 -19.98 9.13 -20.72
N ASP A 67 -19.98 7.93 -21.32
CA ASP A 67 -21.24 7.24 -21.63
C ASP A 67 -21.87 6.74 -20.32
N PRO A 68 -23.04 7.27 -19.92
CA PRO A 68 -23.69 6.86 -18.68
C PRO A 68 -24.15 5.39 -18.69
N ARG A 69 -24.20 4.74 -19.87
CA ARG A 69 -24.60 3.34 -20.05
C ARG A 69 -23.42 2.39 -20.20
N ALA A 70 -22.18 2.89 -20.14
CA ALA A 70 -21.00 2.04 -20.23
C ALA A 70 -20.95 1.04 -19.06
N VAL A 71 -20.35 -0.13 -19.31
CA VAL A 71 -20.20 -1.17 -18.31
C VAL A 71 -19.38 -0.65 -17.11
N GLY A 72 -19.88 -0.89 -15.89
CA GLY A 72 -19.21 -0.51 -14.64
C GLY A 72 -19.11 0.99 -14.38
N GLN A 73 -19.81 1.81 -15.16
CA GLN A 73 -19.89 3.25 -14.99
C GLN A 73 -20.54 3.61 -13.65
N PHE A 74 -20.12 4.72 -13.03
CA PHE A 74 -20.54 5.14 -11.68
C PHE A 74 -20.25 4.10 -10.60
N GLY A 75 -19.17 3.31 -10.77
CA GLY A 75 -18.79 2.26 -9.83
C GLY A 75 -19.79 1.11 -9.72
N GLN A 76 -20.75 0.98 -10.64
CA GLN A 76 -21.75 -0.09 -10.62
C GLN A 76 -21.12 -1.46 -10.88
N LEU A 77 -21.78 -2.52 -10.38
CA LEU A 77 -21.39 -3.89 -10.68
C LEU A 77 -21.47 -4.16 -12.19
N ALA A 78 -20.47 -4.86 -12.70
CA ALA A 78 -20.41 -5.32 -14.08
C ALA A 78 -20.68 -6.82 -14.15
N SER A 79 -21.42 -7.26 -15.17
CA SER A 79 -21.76 -8.67 -15.38
C SER A 79 -21.08 -9.22 -16.62
N VAL A 80 -20.56 -10.44 -16.50
CA VAL A 80 -19.99 -11.18 -17.64
C VAL A 80 -21.15 -11.77 -18.45
N PRO A 81 -21.23 -11.52 -19.77
CA PRO A 81 -22.20 -12.20 -20.64
C PRO A 81 -22.05 -13.74 -20.56
N ARG A 82 -23.15 -14.49 -20.61
CA ARG A 82 -23.13 -15.96 -20.43
C ARG A 82 -22.22 -16.68 -21.43
N ASP A 83 -22.16 -16.19 -22.66
CA ASP A 83 -21.30 -16.70 -23.73
C ASP A 83 -19.80 -16.39 -23.51
N LYS A 84 -19.48 -15.52 -22.56
CA LYS A 84 -18.12 -15.06 -22.22
C LYS A 84 -17.59 -15.53 -20.88
N GLU A 85 -18.32 -16.40 -20.17
CA GLU A 85 -17.88 -16.93 -18.87
C GLU A 85 -16.55 -17.68 -18.95
N LEU A 86 -16.32 -18.45 -20.01
CA LEU A 86 -15.06 -19.19 -20.20
C LEU A 86 -13.87 -18.25 -20.44
N ASP A 87 -14.08 -17.19 -21.24
CA ASP A 87 -13.07 -16.16 -21.50
C ASP A 87 -12.70 -15.44 -20.19
N SER A 88 -13.71 -14.99 -19.43
CA SER A 88 -13.50 -14.34 -18.13
C SER A 88 -12.74 -15.24 -17.13
N ARG A 89 -13.09 -16.53 -17.03
CA ARG A 89 -12.38 -17.48 -16.16
C ARG A 89 -10.92 -17.67 -16.56
N ARG A 90 -10.60 -17.65 -17.87
CA ARG A 90 -9.21 -17.76 -18.36
C ARG A 90 -8.38 -16.54 -17.95
N CYS A 91 -8.96 -15.35 -18.04
CA CYS A 91 -8.29 -14.09 -17.67
C CYS A 91 -8.07 -13.92 -16.16
N TRP A 92 -8.77 -14.69 -15.29
CA TRP A 92 -8.64 -14.57 -13.83
C TRP A 92 -7.20 -14.74 -13.33
N SER A 93 -6.47 -15.70 -13.90
CA SER A 93 -5.11 -16.03 -13.46
C SER A 93 -4.07 -14.95 -13.74
N GLU A 94 -4.38 -13.97 -14.61
CA GLU A 94 -3.48 -12.88 -14.94
C GLU A 94 -3.37 -11.87 -13.78
N GLY A 95 -4.51 -11.49 -13.19
CA GLY A 95 -4.56 -10.46 -12.13
C GLY A 95 -5.03 -10.96 -10.76
N PHE A 96 -5.60 -12.16 -10.66
CA PHE A 96 -6.39 -12.63 -9.50
C PHE A 96 -7.60 -11.72 -9.18
N PHE A 97 -8.18 -11.17 -10.24
CA PHE A 97 -9.48 -10.47 -10.30
C PHE A 97 -10.05 -10.62 -11.72
N ASN A 98 -11.26 -10.11 -11.95
CA ASN A 98 -11.93 -10.21 -13.24
C ASN A 98 -11.36 -9.24 -14.29
N VAL A 99 -10.19 -9.59 -14.84
CA VAL A 99 -9.49 -8.81 -15.89
C VAL A 99 -10.39 -8.57 -17.10
N PHE A 100 -11.18 -9.57 -17.50
CA PHE A 100 -12.12 -9.45 -18.62
C PHE A 100 -13.15 -8.32 -18.43
N LEU A 101 -13.69 -8.15 -17.21
CA LEU A 101 -14.57 -7.02 -16.91
C LEU A 101 -13.77 -5.71 -16.86
N SER A 102 -12.58 -5.73 -16.25
CA SER A 102 -11.72 -4.54 -16.19
C SER A 102 -11.40 -3.98 -17.58
N GLU A 103 -11.19 -4.80 -18.59
CA GLU A 103 -10.91 -4.33 -19.96
C GLU A 103 -12.12 -3.70 -20.67
N GLN A 104 -13.33 -4.03 -20.25
CA GLN A 104 -14.57 -3.45 -20.80
C GLN A 104 -15.01 -2.17 -20.10
N ILE A 105 -14.51 -1.96 -18.88
CA ILE A 105 -14.85 -0.78 -18.08
C ILE A 105 -13.97 0.40 -18.54
N PRO A 106 -14.57 1.57 -18.84
CA PRO A 106 -13.83 2.76 -19.22
C PRO A 106 -12.69 3.09 -18.23
N ILE A 107 -11.54 3.46 -18.78
CA ILE A 107 -10.34 3.84 -18.01
C ILE A 107 -10.60 5.09 -17.17
N ASP A 108 -11.51 5.95 -17.61
CA ASP A 108 -11.88 7.21 -16.98
C ASP A 108 -13.29 7.16 -16.34
N ARG A 109 -13.80 5.96 -16.02
CA ARG A 109 -15.16 5.78 -15.45
C ARG A 109 -15.41 6.70 -14.25
N ALA A 110 -16.65 7.13 -14.12
CA ALA A 110 -17.10 7.80 -12.90
C ALA A 110 -17.24 6.79 -11.76
N ILE A 111 -17.08 7.25 -10.53
CA ILE A 111 -17.35 6.50 -9.29
C ILE A 111 -18.23 7.37 -8.38
N PRO A 112 -19.01 6.77 -7.45
CA PRO A 112 -19.84 7.56 -6.55
C PRO A 112 -18.96 8.36 -5.57
N ASP A 113 -19.40 9.56 -5.17
CA ASP A 113 -18.79 10.26 -4.04
C ASP A 113 -19.23 9.54 -2.75
N THR A 114 -18.29 8.86 -2.12
CA THR A 114 -18.50 8.00 -0.96
C THR A 114 -18.13 8.68 0.36
N ARG A 115 -17.66 9.93 0.30
CA ARG A 115 -17.22 10.66 1.48
C ARG A 115 -18.41 11.09 2.33
N PRO A 116 -18.23 11.28 3.65
CA PRO A 116 -19.19 12.00 4.48
C PRO A 116 -19.54 13.37 3.88
N GLN A 117 -20.81 13.76 3.95
CA GLN A 117 -21.29 15.00 3.32
C GLN A 117 -20.58 16.26 3.85
N ILE A 118 -20.10 16.24 5.09
CA ILE A 118 -19.35 17.35 5.68
C ILE A 118 -17.97 17.54 5.02
N CYS A 119 -17.40 16.52 4.39
CA CYS A 119 -16.08 16.58 3.79
C CYS A 119 -15.97 17.55 2.61
N SER A 120 -17.07 17.81 1.88
CA SER A 120 -17.09 18.84 0.82
C SER A 120 -17.07 20.27 1.37
N GLU A 121 -17.39 20.45 2.64
CA GLU A 121 -17.41 21.75 3.31
C GLU A 121 -16.12 22.03 4.08
N ASN A 122 -15.20 21.06 4.15
CA ASN A 122 -13.91 21.21 4.82
C ASN A 122 -13.08 22.29 4.14
N LEU A 123 -12.45 23.13 4.96
CA LEU A 123 -11.51 24.14 4.54
C LEU A 123 -10.08 23.60 4.67
N VAL A 124 -9.27 23.83 3.63
CA VAL A 124 -7.85 23.52 3.57
C VAL A 124 -7.07 24.78 3.22
N HIS A 125 -5.78 24.82 3.54
CA HIS A 125 -4.93 25.98 3.24
C HIS A 125 -4.75 26.17 1.73
N ASP A 126 -4.61 27.41 1.26
CA ASP A 126 -4.40 27.69 -0.17
C ASP A 126 -3.03 27.24 -0.69
N ASP A 127 -2.05 27.08 0.20
CA ASP A 127 -0.65 26.82 -0.12
C ASP A 127 -0.20 25.43 0.35
N LEU A 128 -1.07 24.43 0.16
CA LEU A 128 -0.74 23.03 0.36
C LEU A 128 0.52 22.61 -0.42
N PRO A 129 1.35 21.72 0.15
CA PRO A 129 2.57 21.27 -0.49
C PRO A 129 2.26 20.46 -1.75
N SER A 130 3.16 20.54 -2.74
CA SER A 130 3.04 19.71 -3.94
C SER A 130 3.40 18.25 -3.65
N THR A 131 2.76 17.30 -4.34
CA THR A 131 3.04 15.85 -4.20
C THR A 131 3.56 15.21 -5.48
N SER A 132 4.50 14.28 -5.32
CA SER A 132 4.84 13.28 -6.32
C SER A 132 4.10 11.97 -6.01
N VAL A 133 3.20 11.57 -6.90
CA VAL A 133 2.48 10.29 -6.78
C VAL A 133 3.34 9.18 -7.35
N ILE A 134 3.57 8.11 -6.60
CA ILE A 134 4.45 7.00 -6.96
C ILE A 134 3.63 5.71 -7.05
N PHE A 135 3.59 5.14 -8.25
CA PHE A 135 3.08 3.79 -8.48
C PHE A 135 4.25 2.84 -8.69
N CYS A 136 4.25 1.71 -7.99
CA CYS A 136 5.15 0.60 -8.29
C CYS A 136 4.34 -0.51 -8.96
N TYR A 137 4.89 -1.13 -9.99
CA TYR A 137 4.21 -2.21 -10.70
C TYR A 137 5.18 -3.24 -11.25
N VAL A 138 4.70 -4.48 -11.35
CA VAL A 138 5.35 -5.57 -12.05
C VAL A 138 4.28 -6.43 -12.68
N ASP A 139 4.34 -6.62 -14.01
CA ASP A 139 3.36 -7.40 -14.77
C ASP A 139 1.89 -7.00 -14.49
N GLU A 140 1.65 -5.73 -14.22
CA GLU A 140 0.32 -5.24 -13.88
C GLU A 140 -0.61 -5.24 -15.10
N VAL A 141 -1.89 -5.50 -14.86
CA VAL A 141 -2.91 -5.53 -15.92
C VAL A 141 -3.06 -4.13 -16.52
N TRP A 142 -2.97 -4.05 -17.85
CA TRP A 142 -3.01 -2.80 -18.62
C TRP A 142 -4.18 -1.89 -18.22
N SER A 143 -5.41 -2.44 -18.21
CA SER A 143 -6.62 -1.67 -17.92
C SER A 143 -6.62 -1.06 -16.51
N THR A 144 -6.11 -1.75 -15.50
CA THR A 144 -6.08 -1.25 -14.12
C THR A 144 -4.95 -0.26 -13.89
N LEU A 145 -3.77 -0.47 -14.49
CA LEU A 145 -2.67 0.49 -14.40
C LEU A 145 -3.08 1.83 -15.01
N LEU A 146 -3.63 1.82 -16.22
CA LEU A 146 -4.10 3.03 -16.88
C LEU A 146 -5.22 3.69 -16.08
N ARG A 147 -6.21 2.93 -15.59
CA ARG A 147 -7.31 3.47 -14.79
C ARG A 147 -6.79 4.16 -13.53
N SER A 148 -5.78 3.60 -12.88
CA SER A 148 -5.14 4.21 -11.70
C SER A 148 -4.51 5.56 -12.03
N VAL A 149 -3.75 5.64 -13.11
CA VAL A 149 -3.09 6.89 -13.55
C VAL A 149 -4.13 7.95 -13.95
N HIS A 150 -5.13 7.57 -14.74
CA HIS A 150 -6.22 8.47 -15.13
C HIS A 150 -7.02 8.95 -13.93
N SER A 151 -7.28 8.08 -12.96
CA SER A 151 -8.00 8.43 -11.73
C SER A 151 -7.30 9.55 -10.97
N VAL A 152 -5.97 9.47 -10.83
CA VAL A 152 -5.16 10.53 -10.21
C VAL A 152 -5.17 11.80 -11.05
N LEU A 153 -4.93 11.71 -12.36
CA LEU A 153 -4.92 12.87 -13.25
C LEU A 153 -6.26 13.63 -13.25
N ASN A 154 -7.37 12.88 -13.25
CA ASN A 154 -8.70 13.45 -13.34
C ASN A 154 -9.17 14.08 -12.02
N ARG A 155 -8.69 13.62 -10.86
CA ARG A 155 -9.24 14.00 -9.54
C ARG A 155 -8.22 14.64 -8.60
N SER A 156 -7.09 15.11 -9.13
CA SER A 156 -6.08 15.86 -8.37
C SER A 156 -5.90 17.25 -8.96
N ALA A 157 -5.94 18.27 -8.10
CA ALA A 157 -5.73 19.65 -8.52
C ALA A 157 -4.34 19.82 -9.16
N SER A 158 -4.28 20.47 -10.33
CA SER A 158 -3.06 20.53 -11.14
C SER A 158 -1.89 21.22 -10.43
N HIS A 159 -2.14 22.17 -9.54
CA HIS A 159 -1.06 22.83 -8.79
C HIS A 159 -0.49 21.95 -7.66
N LEU A 160 -1.27 20.99 -7.13
CA LEU A 160 -0.84 20.05 -6.09
C LEU A 160 -0.14 18.82 -6.67
N LEU A 161 -0.62 18.32 -7.81
CA LEU A 161 0.00 17.17 -8.48
C LEU A 161 1.24 17.62 -9.25
N LYS A 162 2.42 17.45 -8.65
CA LYS A 162 3.71 17.79 -9.27
C LYS A 162 3.99 16.85 -10.44
N GLU A 163 3.86 15.56 -10.19
CA GLU A 163 4.17 14.48 -11.13
C GLU A 163 3.61 13.14 -10.65
N ILE A 164 3.51 12.20 -11.59
CA ILE A 164 3.22 10.78 -11.38
C ILE A 164 4.44 10.00 -11.86
N ILE A 165 4.97 9.13 -11.00
CA ILE A 165 6.13 8.30 -11.25
C ILE A 165 5.68 6.85 -11.27
N LEU A 166 5.76 6.21 -12.44
CA LEU A 166 5.52 4.79 -12.62
C LEU A 166 6.85 4.06 -12.53
N VAL A 167 7.06 3.29 -11.47
CA VAL A 167 8.27 2.49 -11.26
C VAL A 167 7.99 1.06 -11.69
N ASP A 168 8.55 0.68 -12.83
CA ASP A 168 8.53 -0.67 -13.36
C ASP A 168 9.60 -1.54 -12.67
N ASP A 169 9.14 -2.48 -11.83
CA ASP A 169 9.98 -3.44 -11.12
C ASP A 169 10.30 -4.66 -12.00
N CYS A 170 10.85 -4.38 -13.18
CA CYS A 170 11.29 -5.36 -14.17
C CYS A 170 10.14 -6.26 -14.70
N SER A 171 9.09 -5.64 -15.22
CA SER A 171 7.99 -6.34 -15.90
C SER A 171 8.48 -7.16 -17.11
N THR A 172 7.69 -8.15 -17.48
CA THR A 172 7.92 -9.09 -18.59
C THR A 172 6.85 -8.99 -19.68
N LYS A 173 5.75 -8.29 -19.43
CA LYS A 173 4.67 -8.10 -20.41
C LYS A 173 5.05 -7.03 -21.45
N ASP A 174 5.01 -7.40 -22.73
CA ASP A 174 5.35 -6.50 -23.84
C ASP A 174 4.55 -5.20 -23.85
N TYR A 175 3.26 -5.25 -23.48
CA TYR A 175 2.40 -4.07 -23.43
C TYR A 175 2.85 -3.05 -22.36
N LEU A 176 3.60 -3.46 -21.34
CA LEU A 176 4.15 -2.56 -20.31
C LEU A 176 5.46 -1.90 -20.73
N MET A 177 6.00 -2.22 -21.91
CA MET A 177 7.24 -1.68 -22.45
C MET A 177 6.94 -0.46 -23.33
N GLU A 178 7.35 -0.49 -24.59
CA GLU A 178 7.23 0.62 -25.53
C GLU A 178 5.78 1.11 -25.70
N GLN A 179 4.78 0.22 -25.67
CA GLN A 179 3.37 0.62 -25.75
C GLN A 179 2.95 1.55 -24.59
N LEU A 180 3.40 1.23 -23.37
CA LEU A 180 3.11 2.07 -22.22
C LEU A 180 3.87 3.40 -22.30
N ASP A 181 5.12 3.39 -22.76
CA ASP A 181 5.90 4.61 -22.96
C ASP A 181 5.20 5.56 -23.95
N VAL A 182 4.76 5.03 -25.10
CA VAL A 182 4.01 5.78 -26.11
C VAL A 182 2.70 6.30 -25.54
N TYR A 183 1.92 5.46 -24.85
CA TYR A 183 0.64 5.89 -24.28
C TYR A 183 0.81 7.00 -23.23
N MET A 184 1.79 6.85 -22.33
CA MET A 184 2.01 7.80 -21.23
C MET A 184 2.69 9.09 -21.68
N SER A 185 3.37 9.12 -22.83
CA SER A 185 3.97 10.34 -23.40
C SER A 185 2.98 11.48 -23.65
N GLN A 186 1.68 11.15 -23.73
CA GLN A 186 0.58 12.11 -23.89
C GLN A 186 0.32 12.94 -22.62
N PHE A 187 0.82 12.50 -21.46
CA PHE A 187 0.58 13.13 -20.16
C PHE A 187 1.88 13.73 -19.61
N PRO A 188 2.09 15.06 -19.70
CA PRO A 188 3.37 15.71 -19.35
C PRO A 188 3.84 15.50 -17.91
N LYS A 189 2.91 15.16 -17.00
CA LYS A 189 3.19 14.90 -15.59
C LYS A 189 3.52 13.45 -15.29
N VAL A 190 3.41 12.54 -16.25
CA VAL A 190 3.67 11.12 -16.05
C VAL A 190 5.07 10.78 -16.56
N ARG A 191 5.86 10.10 -15.74
CA ARG A 191 7.14 9.53 -16.15
C ARG A 191 7.29 8.09 -15.69
N ILE A 192 8.02 7.31 -16.48
CA ILE A 192 8.27 5.89 -16.22
C ILE A 192 9.74 5.70 -15.87
N ILE A 193 10.00 4.97 -14.80
CA ILE A 193 11.33 4.56 -14.35
C ILE A 193 11.39 3.04 -14.43
N ARG A 194 12.34 2.51 -15.22
CA ARG A 194 12.51 1.06 -15.37
C ARG A 194 13.70 0.58 -14.56
N LEU A 195 13.45 -0.32 -13.61
CA LEU A 195 14.50 -1.00 -12.88
C LEU A 195 15.11 -2.09 -13.76
N LYS A 196 16.45 -2.20 -13.72
CA LYS A 196 17.20 -3.15 -14.55
C LYS A 196 17.04 -4.61 -14.12
N GLU A 197 16.64 -4.81 -12.87
CA GLU A 197 16.42 -6.12 -12.27
C GLU A 197 15.25 -6.04 -11.30
N ARG A 198 14.66 -7.19 -11.00
CA ARG A 198 13.52 -7.26 -10.09
C ARG A 198 13.97 -7.11 -8.64
N GLN A 199 13.65 -5.95 -8.06
CA GLN A 199 14.07 -5.53 -6.72
C GLN A 199 12.96 -5.69 -5.68
N GLY A 200 11.70 -5.75 -6.09
CA GLY A 200 10.55 -5.80 -5.19
C GLY A 200 9.92 -4.45 -4.89
N LEU A 201 8.71 -4.49 -4.32
CA LEU A 201 7.91 -3.30 -3.98
C LEU A 201 8.70 -2.29 -3.15
N ILE A 202 9.40 -2.77 -2.12
CA ILE A 202 10.08 -1.91 -1.14
C ILE A 202 11.16 -1.06 -1.83
N ARG A 203 12.04 -1.70 -2.59
CA ARG A 203 13.14 -1.03 -3.29
C ARG A 203 12.64 -0.22 -4.49
N ALA A 204 11.57 -0.65 -5.15
CA ALA A 204 10.90 0.15 -6.17
C ALA A 204 10.33 1.45 -5.59
N ARG A 205 9.72 1.42 -4.40
CA ARG A 205 9.26 2.62 -3.70
C ARG A 205 10.41 3.55 -3.32
N ILE A 206 11.53 3.00 -2.85
CA ILE A 206 12.75 3.80 -2.56
C ILE A 206 13.26 4.47 -3.85
N ALA A 207 13.30 3.75 -4.98
CA ALA A 207 13.73 4.30 -6.27
C ALA A 207 12.78 5.42 -6.75
N GLY A 208 11.47 5.22 -6.63
CA GLY A 208 10.47 6.25 -6.93
C GLY A 208 10.61 7.49 -6.04
N ALA A 209 10.80 7.29 -4.74
CA ALA A 209 11.01 8.39 -3.78
C ALA A 209 12.31 9.18 -4.08
N ALA A 210 13.37 8.47 -4.49
CA ALA A 210 14.65 9.09 -4.84
C ALA A 210 14.52 9.97 -6.10
N ALA A 211 13.72 9.53 -7.07
CA ALA A 211 13.48 10.28 -8.27
C ALA A 211 12.54 11.47 -8.06
N ALA A 212 11.60 11.38 -7.12
CA ALA A 212 10.54 12.37 -6.87
C ALA A 212 11.05 13.79 -6.60
N THR A 213 10.30 14.79 -7.04
CA THR A 213 10.64 16.22 -6.91
C THR A 213 9.59 17.03 -6.14
N GLY A 214 8.44 16.43 -5.82
CA GLY A 214 7.44 17.00 -4.92
C GLY A 214 7.91 17.07 -3.47
N GLU A 215 7.27 17.92 -2.70
CA GLU A 215 7.52 18.09 -1.26
C GLU A 215 6.95 16.92 -0.46
N VAL A 216 5.82 16.37 -0.91
CA VAL A 216 5.18 15.18 -0.37
C VAL A 216 5.37 14.00 -1.32
N LEU A 217 5.53 12.81 -0.75
CA LEU A 217 5.48 11.54 -1.46
C LEU A 217 4.11 10.91 -1.22
N THR A 218 3.37 10.59 -2.28
CA THR A 218 2.10 9.87 -2.19
C THR A 218 2.25 8.50 -2.87
N PHE A 219 2.33 7.43 -2.09
CA PHE A 219 2.42 6.07 -2.61
C PHE A 219 1.01 5.54 -2.88
N LEU A 220 0.82 4.94 -4.05
CA LEU A 220 -0.41 4.25 -4.43
C LEU A 220 -0.07 2.92 -5.11
N ASP A 221 -0.93 1.93 -4.92
CA ASP A 221 -0.86 0.68 -5.67
C ASP A 221 -1.41 0.90 -7.10
N SER A 222 -1.00 0.06 -8.05
CA SER A 222 -1.26 0.23 -9.50
C SER A 222 -2.63 -0.30 -9.96
N HIS A 223 -3.57 -0.45 -9.03
CA HIS A 223 -4.92 -0.97 -9.25
C HIS A 223 -5.92 -0.30 -8.29
N ILE A 224 -5.99 1.02 -8.39
CA ILE A 224 -6.78 1.91 -7.55
C ILE A 224 -7.69 2.82 -8.36
N GLU A 225 -8.68 3.41 -7.69
CA GLU A 225 -9.48 4.53 -8.20
C GLU A 225 -9.68 5.56 -7.08
N CYS A 226 -9.10 6.74 -7.22
CA CYS A 226 -9.25 7.87 -6.29
C CYS A 226 -10.65 8.47 -6.38
N ASN A 227 -11.23 8.84 -5.23
CA ASN A 227 -12.48 9.61 -5.18
C ASN A 227 -12.25 11.12 -5.39
N VAL A 228 -13.32 11.87 -5.62
CA VAL A 228 -13.28 13.34 -5.67
C VAL A 228 -12.75 13.90 -4.35
N GLY A 229 -11.91 14.93 -4.42
CA GLY A 229 -11.32 15.58 -3.24
C GLY A 229 -10.46 14.66 -2.36
N TRP A 230 -9.90 13.57 -2.91
CA TRP A 230 -9.09 12.64 -2.13
C TRP A 230 -7.76 13.24 -1.65
N LEU A 231 -7.16 14.17 -2.42
CA LEU A 231 -5.77 14.57 -2.21
C LEU A 231 -5.61 15.69 -1.17
N GLU A 232 -6.40 16.75 -1.26
CA GLU A 232 -6.27 17.94 -0.40
C GLU A 232 -6.37 17.61 1.09
N PRO A 233 -7.33 16.78 1.56
CA PRO A 233 -7.39 16.39 2.97
C PRO A 233 -6.13 15.66 3.46
N LEU A 234 -5.42 14.93 2.59
CA LEU A 234 -4.16 14.29 2.97
C LEU A 234 -3.05 15.35 3.13
N LEU A 235 -2.91 16.23 2.13
CA LEU A 235 -1.87 17.24 2.12
C LEU A 235 -2.04 18.28 3.24
N GLU A 236 -3.28 18.63 3.59
CA GLU A 236 -3.60 19.51 4.73
C GLU A 236 -3.00 18.98 6.04
N ARG A 237 -3.11 17.67 6.29
CA ARG A 237 -2.60 17.07 7.52
C ARG A 237 -1.08 17.12 7.61
N ILE A 238 -0.40 16.92 6.48
CA ILE A 238 1.06 17.03 6.39
C ILE A 238 1.50 18.49 6.47
N TYR A 239 0.72 19.41 5.88
CA TYR A 239 0.98 20.85 5.96
C TYR A 239 0.97 21.35 7.42
N LEU A 240 -0.01 20.88 8.21
CA LEU A 240 -0.16 21.20 9.63
C LEU A 240 0.95 20.57 10.48
N ASP A 241 1.35 19.33 10.16
CA ASP A 241 2.47 18.65 10.81
C ASP A 241 3.18 17.70 9.84
N SER A 242 4.38 18.10 9.42
CA SER A 242 5.24 17.34 8.50
C SER A 242 5.61 15.93 9.00
N LYS A 243 5.43 15.64 10.30
CA LYS A 243 5.72 14.32 10.89
C LYS A 243 4.53 13.37 10.85
N LYS A 244 3.43 13.75 10.19
CA LYS A 244 2.30 12.87 9.94
C LYS A 244 2.49 12.08 8.65
N ALA A 245 2.27 10.78 8.74
CA ALA A 245 2.00 9.94 7.59
C ALA A 245 0.51 9.67 7.54
N VAL A 246 -0.12 9.99 6.41
CA VAL A 246 -1.58 9.97 6.31
C VAL A 246 -2.06 9.00 5.25
N CYS A 247 -3.09 8.23 5.59
CA CYS A 247 -3.70 7.25 4.74
C CYS A 247 -5.11 7.70 4.34
N PRO A 248 -5.53 7.46 3.08
CA PRO A 248 -6.95 7.52 2.75
C PRO A 248 -7.70 6.37 3.44
N VAL A 249 -9.02 6.50 3.51
CA VAL A 249 -9.91 5.35 3.64
C VAL A 249 -9.77 4.51 2.37
N ILE A 250 -9.42 3.25 2.55
CA ILE A 250 -9.21 2.31 1.45
C ILE A 250 -10.50 1.55 1.20
N GLU A 251 -11.18 1.93 0.13
CA GLU A 251 -12.44 1.30 -0.29
C GLU A 251 -12.19 0.05 -1.13
N VAL A 252 -13.21 -0.80 -1.25
CA VAL A 252 -13.07 -2.07 -1.96
C VAL A 252 -13.59 -1.91 -3.38
N ILE A 253 -12.72 -2.14 -4.36
CA ILE A 253 -13.15 -2.45 -5.72
C ILE A 253 -13.24 -3.98 -5.80
N SER A 254 -14.46 -4.49 -6.01
CA SER A 254 -14.73 -5.93 -6.03
C SER A 254 -13.91 -6.63 -7.11
N ASN A 255 -13.18 -7.67 -6.72
CA ASN A 255 -12.38 -8.46 -7.66
C ASN A 255 -13.24 -9.36 -8.57
N LYS A 256 -14.53 -9.53 -8.29
CA LYS A 256 -15.46 -10.38 -9.07
C LYS A 256 -16.19 -9.59 -10.15
N ASP A 257 -16.77 -8.46 -9.77
CA ASP A 257 -17.70 -7.67 -10.61
C ASP A 257 -17.27 -6.20 -10.78
N MET A 258 -16.10 -5.81 -10.25
CA MET A 258 -15.52 -4.47 -10.39
C MET A 258 -16.37 -3.32 -9.82
N SER A 259 -17.38 -3.64 -8.97
CA SER A 259 -18.16 -2.65 -8.24
C SER A 259 -17.30 -1.89 -7.23
N TYR A 260 -17.59 -0.60 -7.04
CA TYR A 260 -16.92 0.28 -6.08
C TYR A 260 -17.73 0.31 -4.78
N MET A 261 -17.20 -0.27 -3.71
CA MET A 261 -17.92 -0.55 -2.47
C MET A 261 -17.40 0.29 -1.30
N LEU A 262 -18.33 0.92 -0.59
CA LEU A 262 -18.07 1.71 0.61
C LEU A 262 -17.57 0.82 1.76
N VAL A 263 -16.71 1.37 2.59
CA VAL A 263 -16.30 0.76 3.86
C VAL A 263 -16.66 1.69 5.02
N ASP A 264 -16.75 1.14 6.23
CA ASP A 264 -17.01 1.95 7.43
C ASP A 264 -15.80 2.85 7.74
N ASN A 265 -16.05 4.14 7.91
CA ASN A 265 -15.02 5.12 8.24
C ASN A 265 -14.38 4.90 9.61
N PHE A 266 -15.04 4.23 10.55
CA PHE A 266 -14.52 4.03 11.90
C PHE A 266 -13.58 2.82 12.03
N GLN A 267 -12.74 2.58 11.01
CA GLN A 267 -11.74 1.52 11.02
C GLN A 267 -10.33 2.07 11.17
N ARG A 268 -9.49 1.34 11.89
CA ARG A 268 -8.04 1.59 11.96
C ARG A 268 -7.26 0.31 11.69
N GLY A 269 -6.08 0.48 11.12
CA GLY A 269 -5.13 -0.61 10.94
C GLY A 269 -4.48 -0.99 12.27
N ILE A 270 -4.42 -2.29 12.51
CA ILE A 270 -3.79 -2.91 13.66
C ILE A 270 -2.89 -4.05 13.20
N PHE A 271 -2.17 -4.65 14.14
CA PHE A 271 -1.55 -5.95 13.91
C PHE A 271 -1.87 -6.91 15.06
N ARG A 272 -1.85 -8.20 14.77
CA ARG A 272 -1.89 -9.27 15.78
C ARG A 272 -0.58 -10.03 15.72
N TRP A 273 -0.21 -10.71 16.81
CA TRP A 273 0.96 -11.59 16.77
C TRP A 273 0.76 -12.68 15.70
N PRO A 274 1.79 -13.03 14.91
CA PRO A 274 3.16 -12.50 14.94
C PRO A 274 3.42 -11.41 13.88
N LEU A 275 2.87 -10.21 14.07
CA LEU A 275 2.94 -9.07 13.12
C LEU A 275 2.09 -9.24 11.85
N VAL A 276 0.89 -9.81 11.98
CA VAL A 276 -0.09 -9.91 10.89
C VAL A 276 -0.99 -8.68 10.90
N PHE A 277 -0.99 -7.93 9.80
CA PHE A 277 -1.87 -6.77 9.63
C PHE A 277 -3.36 -7.17 9.67
N GLY A 278 -4.20 -6.30 10.21
CA GLY A 278 -5.65 -6.41 10.09
C GLY A 278 -6.35 -5.08 10.34
N TRP A 279 -7.62 -5.04 9.97
CA TRP A 279 -8.51 -3.93 10.29
C TRP A 279 -9.26 -4.19 11.60
N SER A 280 -9.47 -3.14 12.39
CA SER A 280 -10.33 -3.16 13.57
C SER A 280 -11.20 -1.92 13.58
N ALA A 281 -12.48 -2.10 13.83
CA ALA A 281 -13.36 -0.98 14.16
C ALA A 281 -12.90 -0.31 15.46
N LEU A 282 -13.11 1.00 15.55
CA LEU A 282 -12.94 1.76 16.78
C LEU A 282 -14.01 1.30 17.79
N PRO A 283 -13.67 1.10 19.07
CA PRO A 283 -14.65 0.74 20.08
C PRO A 283 -15.76 1.80 20.18
N LYS A 284 -17.03 1.39 20.21
CA LYS A 284 -18.18 2.32 20.29
C LYS A 284 -18.10 3.26 21.51
N GLU A 285 -17.61 2.76 22.64
CA GLU A 285 -17.38 3.58 23.84
C GLU A 285 -16.29 4.64 23.63
N TYR A 286 -15.25 4.34 22.85
CA TYR A 286 -14.22 5.32 22.48
C TYR A 286 -14.82 6.42 21.60
N ILE A 287 -15.60 6.06 20.59
CA ILE A 287 -16.29 7.02 19.71
C ILE A 287 -17.21 7.93 20.54
N ARG A 288 -18.05 7.34 21.39
CA ARG A 288 -19.00 8.08 22.24
C ARG A 288 -18.30 9.00 23.24
N LYS A 289 -17.27 8.50 23.92
CA LYS A 289 -16.53 9.25 24.95
C LYS A 289 -15.79 10.45 24.36
N ASN A 290 -15.20 10.29 23.18
CA ASN A 290 -14.41 11.34 22.53
C ASN A 290 -15.20 12.15 21.50
N GLN A 291 -16.50 11.85 21.32
CA GLN A 291 -17.37 12.50 20.33
C GLN A 291 -16.80 12.48 18.91
N VAL A 292 -16.16 11.36 18.54
CA VAL A 292 -15.49 11.21 17.24
C VAL A 292 -16.53 11.25 16.13
N LYS A 293 -16.35 12.17 15.19
CA LYS A 293 -17.19 12.31 13.99
C LYS A 293 -16.67 11.42 12.88
N ASP A 294 -17.54 11.18 11.89
CA ASP A 294 -17.24 10.41 10.69
C ASP A 294 -16.17 11.02 9.76
N SER A 295 -15.83 12.30 9.99
CA SER A 295 -14.85 13.09 9.24
C SER A 295 -13.55 13.35 10.04
N ASP A 296 -13.53 13.00 11.33
CA ASP A 296 -12.37 13.25 12.18
C ASP A 296 -11.21 12.30 11.84
N PRO A 297 -9.96 12.76 11.76
CA PRO A 297 -8.80 11.90 11.55
C PRO A 297 -8.69 10.78 12.60
N ILE A 298 -8.39 9.57 12.15
CA ILE A 298 -8.31 8.38 13.01
C ILE A 298 -6.86 7.96 13.20
N ARG A 299 -6.40 7.96 14.45
CA ARG A 299 -5.07 7.44 14.81
C ARG A 299 -4.98 5.95 14.53
N CYS A 300 -3.95 5.57 13.78
CA CYS A 300 -3.77 4.23 13.26
C CYS A 300 -2.47 3.61 13.79
N PRO A 301 -2.53 2.57 14.65
CA PRO A 301 -1.32 1.90 15.14
C PRO A 301 -0.38 1.43 14.03
N VAL A 302 -0.92 0.81 12.99
CA VAL A 302 -0.16 0.34 11.83
C VAL A 302 -0.93 0.60 10.55
N MET A 303 -0.30 1.21 9.55
CA MET A 303 -0.91 1.38 8.24
C MET A 303 -0.93 0.09 7.41
N ALA A 304 -1.87 -0.03 6.47
CA ALA A 304 -1.86 -1.11 5.48
C ALA A 304 -0.58 -1.07 4.62
N GLY A 305 -0.07 0.14 4.35
CA GLY A 305 1.18 0.37 3.64
C GLY A 305 1.03 0.55 2.13
N GLY A 306 -0.04 0.07 1.51
CA GLY A 306 -0.31 0.24 0.08
C GLY A 306 -0.43 1.73 -0.33
N LEU A 307 -1.29 2.46 0.39
CA LEU A 307 -1.68 3.82 0.05
C LEU A 307 -1.42 4.76 1.23
N PHE A 308 -0.52 5.74 1.07
CA PHE A 308 -0.27 6.77 2.07
C PHE A 308 0.49 7.96 1.48
N SER A 309 0.42 9.11 2.17
CA SER A 309 1.22 10.30 1.89
C SER A 309 2.12 10.65 3.07
N ILE A 310 3.33 11.11 2.80
CA ILE A 310 4.31 11.51 3.82
C ILE A 310 5.19 12.64 3.28
N ASP A 311 5.58 13.59 4.14
CA ASP A 311 6.60 14.59 3.79
C ASP A 311 7.89 13.90 3.33
N LYS A 312 8.43 14.32 2.18
CA LYS A 312 9.61 13.70 1.59
C LYS A 312 10.83 13.80 2.49
N SER A 313 11.04 14.96 3.12
CA SER A 313 12.17 15.17 4.02
C SER A 313 12.05 14.30 5.26
N TYR A 314 10.84 14.17 5.81
CA TYR A 314 10.56 13.30 6.94
C TYR A 314 10.75 11.82 6.60
N PHE A 315 10.30 11.37 5.41
CA PHE A 315 10.54 10.00 4.94
C PHE A 315 12.03 9.65 4.91
N TYR A 316 12.89 10.56 4.43
CA TYR A 316 14.34 10.37 4.46
C TYR A 316 14.97 10.56 5.83
N GLU A 317 14.42 11.42 6.68
CA GLU A 317 14.85 11.54 8.09
C GLU A 317 14.66 10.21 8.82
N LEU A 318 13.57 9.49 8.56
CA LEU A 318 13.31 8.13 9.05
C LEU A 318 14.17 7.05 8.38
N GLY A 319 15.08 7.42 7.47
CA GLY A 319 15.93 6.50 6.73
C GLY A 319 15.20 5.72 5.63
N ALA A 320 14.08 6.24 5.12
CA ALA A 320 13.19 5.53 4.18
C ALA A 320 12.78 4.14 4.71
N TYR A 321 12.48 3.21 3.81
CA TYR A 321 12.36 1.79 4.17
C TYR A 321 13.73 1.15 4.40
N ASP A 322 13.81 0.12 5.24
CA ASP A 322 14.99 -0.75 5.32
C ASP A 322 15.27 -1.42 3.96
N PRO A 323 16.40 -1.10 3.29
CA PRO A 323 16.73 -1.66 1.98
C PRO A 323 17.02 -3.18 2.02
N GLY A 324 17.25 -3.73 3.22
CA GLY A 324 17.43 -5.16 3.45
C GLY A 324 16.12 -5.97 3.49
N LEU A 325 14.96 -5.32 3.47
CA LEU A 325 13.68 -6.01 3.27
C LEU A 325 13.55 -6.43 1.81
N ASP A 326 13.20 -7.69 1.58
CA ASP A 326 13.14 -8.29 0.25
C ASP A 326 11.69 -8.37 -0.27
N VAL A 327 11.49 -8.01 -1.54
CA VAL A 327 10.23 -8.17 -2.29
C VAL A 327 9.02 -7.44 -1.68
N TRP A 328 8.38 -8.03 -0.68
CA TRP A 328 7.14 -7.59 -0.07
C TRP A 328 6.94 -8.26 1.30
N GLY A 329 6.30 -7.56 2.23
CA GLY A 329 5.90 -8.05 3.54
C GLY A 329 6.77 -7.48 4.64
N GLY A 330 6.12 -6.98 5.70
CA GLY A 330 6.77 -6.42 6.88
C GLY A 330 7.15 -4.94 6.75
N GLU A 331 7.20 -4.38 5.54
CA GLU A 331 7.57 -2.98 5.33
C GLU A 331 6.56 -2.00 5.92
N ASN A 332 5.28 -2.36 5.91
CA ASN A 332 4.21 -1.57 6.50
C ASN A 332 4.32 -1.56 8.04
N MET A 333 4.74 -2.67 8.66
CA MET A 333 5.04 -2.75 10.09
C MET A 333 6.25 -1.89 10.43
N GLU A 334 7.32 -2.05 9.65
CA GLU A 334 8.59 -1.36 9.83
C GLU A 334 8.44 0.16 9.82
N ILE A 335 7.81 0.69 8.77
CA ILE A 335 7.62 2.14 8.66
C ILE A 335 6.64 2.65 9.71
N SER A 336 5.65 1.86 10.12
CA SER A 336 4.71 2.25 11.17
C SER A 336 5.41 2.42 12.52
N PHE A 337 6.28 1.47 12.88
CA PHE A 337 7.09 1.55 14.10
C PHE A 337 8.07 2.71 14.04
N LYS A 338 8.74 2.93 12.90
CA LYS A 338 9.59 4.11 12.68
C LYS A 338 8.83 5.41 12.97
N ILE A 339 7.69 5.61 12.34
CA ILE A 339 6.91 6.85 12.47
C ILE A 339 6.49 7.07 13.92
N TRP A 340 5.81 6.11 14.54
CA TRP A 340 5.29 6.27 15.90
C TRP A 340 6.41 6.39 16.94
N MET A 341 7.38 5.49 16.89
CA MET A 341 8.41 5.45 17.92
C MET A 341 9.39 6.61 17.77
N CYS A 342 9.58 7.17 16.58
CA CYS A 342 10.49 8.30 16.35
C CYS A 342 9.79 9.67 16.29
N GLY A 343 8.59 9.77 16.85
CA GLY A 343 7.93 11.04 17.19
C GLY A 343 7.03 11.63 16.11
N GLY A 344 6.62 10.83 15.12
CA GLY A 344 5.52 11.15 14.21
C GLY A 344 4.24 10.41 14.57
N GLU A 345 3.27 10.52 13.65
CA GLU A 345 1.92 10.00 13.84
C GLU A 345 1.36 9.46 12.53
N ILE A 346 0.54 8.42 12.63
CA ILE A 346 -0.18 7.84 11.49
C ILE A 346 -1.66 8.09 11.66
N GLU A 347 -2.27 8.71 10.65
CA GLU A 347 -3.70 9.02 10.62
C GLU A 347 -4.36 8.41 9.38
N ILE A 348 -5.57 7.87 9.52
CA ILE A 348 -6.49 7.64 8.41
C ILE A 348 -7.39 8.87 8.32
N ILE A 349 -7.56 9.42 7.12
CA ILE A 349 -8.29 10.66 6.88
C ILE A 349 -9.65 10.32 6.24
N PRO A 350 -10.77 10.35 6.98
CA PRO A 350 -12.08 9.93 6.45
C PRO A 350 -12.67 10.82 5.37
N CYS A 351 -12.05 11.95 5.05
CA CYS A 351 -12.43 12.78 3.91
C CYS A 351 -11.61 12.48 2.64
N SER A 352 -10.67 11.54 2.72
CA SER A 352 -9.88 11.07 1.58
C SER A 352 -10.20 9.60 1.33
N HIS A 353 -10.78 9.29 0.17
CA HIS A 353 -11.18 7.93 -0.19
C HIS A 353 -10.46 7.49 -1.47
N VAL A 354 -9.94 6.26 -1.45
CA VAL A 354 -9.33 5.62 -2.63
C VAL A 354 -9.76 4.16 -2.67
N GLY A 355 -10.46 3.77 -3.73
CA GLY A 355 -10.81 2.38 -3.99
C GLY A 355 -9.59 1.57 -4.40
N HIS A 356 -9.52 0.32 -3.95
CA HIS A 356 -8.43 -0.60 -4.21
C HIS A 356 -8.97 -1.99 -4.57
N ILE A 357 -8.40 -2.63 -5.60
CA ILE A 357 -8.77 -4.01 -5.97
C ILE A 357 -8.10 -5.00 -5.01
N PHE A 358 -8.86 -5.57 -4.07
CA PHE A 358 -8.36 -6.60 -3.18
C PHE A 358 -8.33 -7.98 -3.88
N ARG A 359 -7.13 -8.50 -4.13
CA ARG A 359 -6.91 -9.77 -4.83
C ARG A 359 -6.99 -10.96 -3.88
N GLY A 360 -7.46 -12.10 -4.39
CA GLY A 360 -7.45 -13.36 -3.64
C GLY A 360 -6.05 -13.98 -3.51
N ASN A 361 -5.11 -13.60 -4.38
CA ASN A 361 -3.71 -14.05 -4.35
C ASN A 361 -2.80 -13.05 -5.08
N ASN A 362 -1.48 -13.23 -4.98
CA ASN A 362 -0.50 -12.37 -5.65
C ASN A 362 -0.21 -12.91 -7.07
N PRO A 363 -0.34 -12.09 -8.13
CA PRO A 363 -0.07 -12.52 -9.51
C PRO A 363 1.42 -12.66 -9.84
N TYR A 364 2.29 -12.08 -9.02
CA TYR A 364 3.74 -12.08 -9.24
C TYR A 364 4.45 -13.21 -8.51
N LYS A 365 5.52 -13.71 -9.14
CA LYS A 365 6.38 -14.77 -8.57
C LYS A 365 7.24 -14.20 -7.45
N PHE A 366 7.60 -15.00 -6.46
CA PHE A 366 8.68 -14.64 -5.52
C PHE A 366 9.98 -15.29 -6.03
N PRO A 367 11.11 -14.56 -6.11
CA PRO A 367 12.37 -15.16 -6.55
C PRO A 367 12.83 -16.27 -5.59
N LYS A 368 12.49 -16.12 -4.30
CA LYS A 368 12.61 -17.12 -3.24
C LYS A 368 11.21 -17.63 -2.83
N ASN A 369 11.12 -18.49 -1.82
CA ASN A 369 9.83 -18.84 -1.21
C ASN A 369 9.19 -17.59 -0.57
N ARG A 370 7.92 -17.31 -0.89
CA ARG A 370 7.15 -16.19 -0.33
C ARG A 370 7.13 -16.22 1.19
N VAL A 371 6.86 -17.38 1.78
CA VAL A 371 6.74 -17.56 3.23
C VAL A 371 8.06 -17.15 3.87
N ASN A 372 9.16 -17.82 3.52
CA ASN A 372 10.48 -17.52 4.06
C ASN A 372 10.90 -16.05 3.84
N THR A 373 10.52 -15.43 2.72
CA THR A 373 10.80 -14.01 2.44
C THR A 373 10.08 -13.10 3.43
N VAL A 374 8.78 -13.32 3.66
CA VAL A 374 7.99 -12.54 4.61
C VAL A 374 8.45 -12.79 6.04
N GLU A 375 8.70 -14.05 6.42
CA GLU A 375 9.15 -14.40 7.77
C GLU A 375 10.51 -13.76 8.08
N ARG A 376 11.46 -13.81 7.13
CA ARG A 376 12.75 -13.11 7.21
C ARG A 376 12.56 -11.61 7.40
N ASN A 377 11.73 -10.97 6.58
CA ASN A 377 11.48 -9.54 6.68
C ASN A 377 10.89 -9.16 8.04
N LEU A 378 9.89 -9.90 8.53
CA LEU A 378 9.29 -9.69 9.85
C LEU A 378 10.30 -9.89 10.98
N ALA A 379 11.21 -10.85 10.87
CA ALA A 379 12.29 -11.05 11.84
C ALA A 379 13.27 -9.86 11.88
N ARG A 380 13.57 -9.23 10.73
CA ARG A 380 14.34 -7.97 10.70
C ARG A 380 13.63 -6.85 11.44
N VAL A 381 12.31 -6.70 11.21
CA VAL A 381 11.49 -5.72 11.93
C VAL A 381 11.49 -6.02 13.43
N ALA A 382 11.31 -7.29 13.80
CA ALA A 382 11.28 -7.75 15.17
C ALA A 382 12.56 -7.40 15.94
N GLU A 383 13.71 -7.73 15.37
CA GLU A 383 15.02 -7.50 15.98
C GLU A 383 15.36 -6.02 16.15
N VAL A 384 14.89 -5.16 15.24
CA VAL A 384 15.18 -3.72 15.31
C VAL A 384 14.17 -2.99 16.19
N TRP A 385 12.89 -3.37 16.21
CA TRP A 385 11.82 -2.52 16.72
C TRP A 385 11.04 -3.08 17.92
N LEU A 386 11.06 -4.39 18.18
CA LEU A 386 10.21 -4.98 19.22
C LEU A 386 10.87 -5.09 20.61
N ASP A 387 12.14 -4.69 20.76
CA ASP A 387 12.87 -4.77 22.02
C ASP A 387 12.76 -6.18 22.68
N GLU A 388 12.37 -6.27 23.95
CA GLU A 388 12.15 -7.53 24.67
C GLU A 388 10.90 -8.31 24.20
N TYR A 389 10.02 -7.69 23.41
CA TYR A 389 8.79 -8.32 22.91
C TYR A 389 9.03 -9.14 21.64
N LYS A 390 10.23 -9.11 21.06
CA LYS A 390 10.57 -9.99 19.93
C LYS A 390 10.50 -11.47 20.30
N GLU A 391 10.65 -11.81 21.57
CA GLU A 391 10.47 -13.18 22.06
C GLU A 391 9.03 -13.66 21.83
N LEU A 392 8.02 -12.77 21.91
CA LEU A 392 6.65 -13.12 21.52
C LEU A 392 6.57 -13.45 20.03
N PHE A 393 7.21 -12.65 19.18
CA PHE A 393 7.25 -12.91 17.74
C PHE A 393 7.88 -14.29 17.45
N TYR A 394 9.04 -14.59 18.03
CA TYR A 394 9.70 -15.89 17.85
C TYR A 394 8.87 -17.06 18.40
N GLY A 395 8.23 -16.85 19.56
CA GLY A 395 7.31 -17.80 20.21
C GLY A 395 6.15 -18.31 19.35
N HIS A 396 5.77 -17.58 18.29
CA HIS A 396 4.71 -17.97 17.35
C HIS A 396 5.21 -18.87 16.20
N GLY A 397 6.31 -19.61 16.41
CA GLY A 397 6.82 -20.61 15.45
C GLY A 397 7.95 -20.12 14.54
N TYR A 398 8.57 -18.99 14.87
CA TYR A 398 9.65 -18.39 14.09
C TYR A 398 11.05 -18.72 14.65
N HIS A 399 11.16 -19.67 15.59
CA HIS A 399 12.43 -20.07 16.23
C HIS A 399 13.52 -20.51 15.24
N HIS A 400 13.13 -20.98 14.06
CA HIS A 400 14.08 -21.34 13.01
C HIS A 400 14.92 -20.14 12.52
N LEU A 401 14.46 -18.91 12.75
CA LEU A 401 15.16 -17.66 12.41
C LEU A 401 15.96 -17.05 13.56
N LEU A 402 16.12 -17.76 14.69
CA LEU A 402 16.97 -17.31 15.79
C LEU A 402 18.45 -17.26 15.40
N ASP A 403 18.86 -18.08 14.42
CA ASP A 403 20.15 -17.91 13.78
C ASP A 403 20.12 -16.64 12.89
N LYS A 404 20.69 -15.56 13.43
CA LYS A 404 20.67 -14.23 12.82
C LYS A 404 21.46 -14.14 11.52
N THR A 405 22.19 -15.18 11.13
CA THR A 405 22.85 -15.20 9.82
C THR A 405 21.82 -15.13 8.68
N GLU A 406 20.63 -15.69 8.86
CA GLU A 406 19.57 -15.73 7.84
C GLU A 406 18.80 -14.40 7.71
N ILE A 407 18.75 -13.59 8.78
CA ILE A 407 18.09 -12.27 8.77
C ILE A 407 19.00 -11.15 8.24
N GLY A 408 20.28 -11.44 8.00
CA GLY A 408 21.23 -10.51 7.39
C GLY A 408 21.62 -9.35 8.31
N ASN A 409 22.41 -8.41 7.78
CA ASN A 409 22.94 -7.29 8.56
C ASN A 409 21.82 -6.30 8.98
N LEU A 410 21.81 -5.91 10.26
CA LEU A 410 20.88 -4.96 10.87
C LEU A 410 21.58 -3.71 11.46
N THR A 411 22.90 -3.62 11.35
CA THR A 411 23.69 -2.56 11.99
C THR A 411 23.17 -1.17 11.63
N GLU A 412 22.95 -0.89 10.35
CA GLU A 412 22.46 0.42 9.89
C GLU A 412 21.08 0.78 10.47
N GLN A 413 20.16 -0.19 10.56
CA GLN A 413 18.82 0.04 11.11
C GLN A 413 18.85 0.24 12.62
N ILE A 414 19.70 -0.51 13.33
CA ILE A 414 19.91 -0.35 14.78
C ILE A 414 20.56 1.01 15.08
N GLU A 415 21.57 1.41 14.30
CA GLU A 415 22.23 2.71 14.44
C GLU A 415 21.29 3.86 14.12
N LEU A 416 20.47 3.73 13.07
CA LEU A 416 19.41 4.66 12.73
C LEU A 416 18.47 4.88 13.92
N ARG A 417 17.92 3.82 14.50
CA ARG A 417 17.04 3.92 15.68
C ARG A 417 17.73 4.59 16.88
N LYS A 418 19.04 4.40 17.04
CA LYS A 418 19.86 5.02 18.10
C LYS A 418 20.26 6.47 17.82
N LYS A 419 20.02 7.02 16.62
CA LYS A 419 20.38 8.41 16.32
C LYS A 419 19.69 9.37 17.29
N LYS A 420 20.49 10.15 18.01
CA LYS A 420 20.01 11.14 19.00
C LYS A 420 19.00 12.14 18.43
N LYS A 421 19.07 12.43 17.12
CA LYS A 421 18.13 13.35 16.45
C LYS A 421 16.71 12.77 16.39
N LEU A 422 16.56 11.46 16.17
CA LEU A 422 15.26 10.80 16.04
C LEU A 422 14.56 10.57 17.39
N LYS A 423 15.34 10.48 18.49
CA LYS A 423 14.83 10.30 19.86
C LYS A 423 13.80 9.17 19.97
N CYS A 424 14.03 8.07 19.26
CA CYS A 424 13.07 6.99 19.17
C CYS A 424 12.77 6.37 20.55
N LYS A 425 11.51 6.03 20.77
CA LYS A 425 10.97 5.43 21.98
C LYS A 425 11.14 3.91 21.97
N SER A 426 10.89 3.28 23.12
CA SER A 426 10.85 1.82 23.23
C SER A 426 9.53 1.26 22.68
N PHE A 427 9.54 -0.03 22.37
CA PHE A 427 8.32 -0.74 21.96
C PHE A 427 7.30 -0.80 23.11
N LYS A 428 7.77 -0.88 24.36
CA LYS A 428 6.92 -0.71 25.54
C LYS A 428 6.14 0.61 25.51
N TRP A 429 6.81 1.72 25.20
CA TRP A 429 6.13 3.02 25.06
C TRP A 429 5.09 2.99 23.93
N TYR A 430 5.40 2.33 22.80
CA TYR A 430 4.46 2.18 21.70
C TYR A 430 3.20 1.41 22.12
N LEU A 431 3.35 0.30 22.85
CA LEU A 431 2.22 -0.45 23.39
C LEU A 431 1.39 0.40 24.36
N GLU A 432 2.03 1.14 25.27
CA GLU A 432 1.33 1.95 26.28
C GLU A 432 0.62 3.18 25.69
N ASN A 433 1.12 3.77 24.58
CA ASN A 433 0.69 5.09 24.11
C ASN A 433 0.04 5.08 22.72
N VAL A 434 0.30 4.05 21.91
CA VAL A 434 -0.21 3.95 20.53
C VAL A 434 -1.16 2.77 20.39
N TYR A 435 -0.79 1.61 20.93
CA TYR A 435 -1.61 0.41 20.80
C TYR A 435 -1.83 -0.36 22.12
N PRO A 436 -2.53 0.25 23.10
CA PRO A 436 -2.74 -0.34 24.43
C PRO A 436 -3.68 -1.55 24.43
N ASP A 437 -4.44 -1.73 23.35
CA ASP A 437 -5.41 -2.83 23.23
C ASP A 437 -4.74 -4.15 22.80
N LEU A 438 -3.47 -4.13 22.40
CA LEU A 438 -2.73 -5.34 22.02
C LEU A 438 -2.24 -6.07 23.26
N ASP A 439 -2.70 -7.32 23.43
CA ASP A 439 -2.14 -8.21 24.44
C ASP A 439 -0.71 -8.62 24.06
N ALA A 440 0.25 -8.22 24.89
CA ALA A 440 1.68 -8.41 24.66
C ALA A 440 2.40 -8.74 25.98
N PRO A 441 2.13 -9.92 26.59
CA PRO A 441 2.77 -10.30 27.83
C PRO A 441 4.25 -10.64 27.59
N LEU A 442 5.15 -10.25 28.48
CA LEU A 442 6.54 -10.68 28.38
C LEU A 442 6.64 -12.21 28.51
N VAL A 443 7.37 -12.83 27.58
CA VAL A 443 7.57 -14.29 27.55
C VAL A 443 8.37 -14.72 28.78
N LYS A 444 7.77 -15.55 29.64
CA LYS A 444 8.44 -16.12 30.83
C LYS A 444 9.12 -17.45 30.54
N ALA A 445 8.49 -18.26 29.69
CA ALA A 445 8.96 -19.56 29.25
C ALA A 445 8.28 -19.89 27.92
N GLU A 446 8.99 -20.58 27.05
CA GLU A 446 8.49 -21.06 25.77
C GLU A 446 9.07 -22.45 25.48
N GLY A 447 8.38 -23.22 24.63
CA GLY A 447 8.83 -24.53 24.18
C GLY A 447 7.70 -25.55 24.12
N LEU A 448 8.09 -26.79 23.80
CA LEU A 448 7.16 -27.91 23.73
C LEU A 448 6.82 -28.40 25.14
N ILE A 449 5.53 -28.52 25.43
CA ILE A 449 5.06 -29.19 26.65
C ILE A 449 5.05 -30.70 26.36
N PHE A 450 6.10 -31.39 26.78
CA PHE A 450 6.27 -32.83 26.55
C PHE A 450 5.76 -33.66 27.74
N SER A 451 4.85 -34.59 27.46
CA SER A 451 4.39 -35.58 28.44
C SER A 451 5.33 -36.78 28.46
N VAL A 452 6.07 -36.93 29.57
CA VAL A 452 7.02 -38.04 29.77
C VAL A 452 6.32 -39.41 29.70
N GLY A 453 5.14 -39.54 30.32
CA GLY A 453 4.42 -40.82 30.38
C GLY A 453 3.88 -41.30 29.04
N THR A 454 3.46 -40.37 28.17
CA THR A 454 2.90 -40.73 26.85
C THR A 454 3.90 -40.61 25.71
N LYS A 455 5.08 -40.02 25.98
CA LYS A 455 6.08 -39.63 24.97
C LYS A 455 5.51 -38.76 23.85
N LYS A 456 4.55 -37.88 24.18
CA LYS A 456 3.87 -36.99 23.24
C LYS A 456 3.98 -35.55 23.68
N CYS A 457 4.01 -34.62 22.73
CA CYS A 457 3.85 -33.20 23.00
C CYS A 457 2.38 -32.83 23.07
N LEU A 458 2.05 -31.88 23.96
CA LEU A 458 0.80 -31.14 23.85
C LEU A 458 0.82 -30.40 22.50
N SER A 459 -0.22 -30.62 21.70
CA SER A 459 -0.44 -29.92 20.45
C SER A 459 -1.85 -29.36 20.47
N LEU A 460 -1.99 -28.11 20.03
CA LEU A 460 -3.29 -27.50 19.80
C LEU A 460 -3.75 -27.92 18.40
N THR A 461 -4.65 -28.90 18.34
CA THR A 461 -5.36 -29.20 17.09
C THR A 461 -6.41 -28.10 16.90
N LEU A 462 -6.13 -27.13 16.04
CA LEU A 462 -7.15 -26.23 15.52
C LEU A 462 -8.16 -27.07 14.74
N GLN A 463 -9.26 -27.46 15.39
CA GLN A 463 -10.46 -27.91 14.68
C GLN A 463 -10.99 -26.68 13.93
N LEU A 464 -10.63 -26.56 12.66
CA LEU A 464 -11.25 -25.66 11.71
C LEU A 464 -12.74 -26.05 11.59
N HIS A 465 -13.57 -25.54 12.49
CA HIS A 465 -14.99 -25.48 12.25
C HIS A 465 -15.17 -24.39 11.19
N LEU A 466 -15.47 -24.81 9.96
CA LEU A 466 -16.06 -23.94 8.96
C LEU A 466 -17.41 -23.45 9.49
N VAL A 467 -17.39 -22.36 10.27
CA VAL A 467 -18.60 -21.60 10.55
C VAL A 467 -18.93 -20.89 9.25
N LYS A 468 -19.85 -21.47 8.47
CA LYS A 468 -20.58 -20.72 7.45
C LYS A 468 -21.44 -19.70 8.18
N ASP A 469 -20.91 -18.51 8.38
CA ASP A 469 -21.76 -17.37 8.73
C ASP A 469 -22.29 -16.78 7.43
N ALA A 470 -23.61 -16.83 7.25
CA ALA A 470 -24.30 -16.51 6.00
C ALA A 470 -24.39 -15.00 5.72
N SER A 471 -23.41 -14.20 6.16
CA SER A 471 -23.49 -12.74 6.05
C SER A 471 -22.19 -12.00 5.73
N THR A 472 -21.03 -12.66 5.60
CA THR A 472 -19.79 -12.02 5.08
C THR A 472 -18.86 -13.03 4.40
N GLU A 473 -18.65 -12.91 3.09
CA GLU A 473 -17.61 -13.68 2.37
C GLU A 473 -16.22 -13.06 2.59
N HIS A 474 -15.66 -13.21 3.79
CA HIS A 474 -14.23 -13.05 4.03
C HIS A 474 -13.70 -14.29 4.76
N PHE A 475 -12.66 -14.92 4.21
CA PHE A 475 -11.90 -15.96 4.91
C PHE A 475 -11.14 -15.30 6.08
N LEU A 476 -11.75 -15.32 7.26
CA LEU A 476 -11.08 -15.00 8.52
C LEU A 476 -10.50 -16.28 9.10
N PHE A 477 -9.17 -16.35 9.22
CA PHE A 477 -8.53 -17.28 10.14
C PHE A 477 -8.64 -16.69 11.55
N GLY A 478 -9.73 -17.01 12.24
CA GLY A 478 -9.97 -16.60 13.63
C GLY A 478 -9.95 -17.81 14.56
N SER A 479 -9.10 -17.79 15.58
CA SER A 479 -9.22 -18.68 16.74
C SER A 479 -10.28 -18.12 17.69
N SER A 480 -11.43 -18.79 17.83
CA SER A 480 -12.44 -18.45 18.82
C SER A 480 -11.99 -18.92 20.22
N GLY A 481 -11.36 -18.03 20.99
CA GLY A 481 -11.05 -18.25 22.40
C GLY A 481 -12.03 -17.51 23.30
N LYS A 482 -13.09 -18.18 23.75
CA LYS A 482 -13.77 -17.94 25.05
C LYS A 482 -14.78 -19.07 25.29
N LYS A 483 -14.38 -20.05 26.10
CA LYS A 483 -15.32 -20.81 26.93
C LYS A 483 -14.75 -20.83 28.33
N ASP A 484 -15.44 -20.13 29.22
CA ASP A 484 -15.22 -20.18 30.66
C ASP A 484 -15.37 -21.64 31.13
N TYR A 485 -14.28 -22.19 31.67
CA TYR A 485 -14.35 -23.38 32.50
C TYR A 485 -14.28 -22.92 33.96
N HIS A 486 -15.44 -22.83 34.60
CA HIS A 486 -15.52 -22.91 36.06
C HIS A 486 -15.38 -24.39 36.45
N GLY A 487 -14.21 -24.76 36.95
CA GLY A 487 -13.99 -25.99 37.70
C GLY A 487 -13.85 -25.64 39.17
N THR A 488 -14.91 -25.89 39.95
CA THR A 488 -14.84 -26.03 41.41
C THR A 488 -14.01 -27.27 41.79
N MET A 489 -13.38 -27.17 42.97
CA MET A 489 -12.41 -28.09 43.59
C MET A 489 -12.52 -29.58 43.28
#